data_AF-A0A7S6MER8-F1
#
_entry.id   AF-A0A7S6MER8-F1
#
_cell.length_a   1.000
_cell.length_b   1.000
_cell.length_c   1.000
_cell.angle_alpha   90.00
_cell.angle_beta   90.00
_cell.angle_gamma   90.00
#
_symmetry.space_group_name_H-M   'P 1'
#
loop_
_entity.id
_entity.type
_entity.pdbx_description
1 polymer ?
#
loop_
_entity_poly.entity_id
_entity_poly.type
_entity_poly.pdbx_seq_one_letter_code
_entity_poly.pdbx_strand_id
1 'polypeptide(L)'
;MNRRIVYAADMSALPQLDVIRNDVPLHWRDRFEAIIALTDAVCREHLNDEYLDLTRLLAGCLCQDGSPADRGQVRVWAAAVVYTVGWVNFLSDPNNDPHLRTDELCRLFGVSESAMSRRSTEIREGLDIVPLDPNWCLPSRMESNPLAWMVEGPDGIILDARMLAPEIQEQLAEAGIIPFVPQGGLKLVGEMPE
;
A
#
# COMPACT_ATOMS: atom_id res chain seq x y z
N MET A 1 -13.44 11.79 -3.27
CA MET A 1 -12.08 11.66 -2.69
C MET A 1 -11.10 12.00 -3.80
N ASN A 2 -10.41 13.14 -3.70
CA ASN A 2 -9.46 13.56 -4.74
C ASN A 2 -8.23 14.19 -4.07
N ARG A 3 -7.64 13.43 -3.15
CA ARG A 3 -6.25 13.66 -2.74
C ARG A 3 -5.45 12.58 -3.45
N ARG A 4 -4.79 12.94 -4.55
CA ARG A 4 -3.59 12.23 -5.01
C ARG A 4 -2.64 12.26 -3.83
N ILE A 5 -2.58 11.16 -3.09
CA ILE A 5 -1.56 11.00 -2.08
C ILE A 5 -0.28 10.70 -2.86
N VAL A 6 0.47 11.76 -3.14
CA VAL A 6 1.87 11.67 -3.52
C VAL A 6 2.65 11.67 -2.22
N TYR A 7 2.78 10.51 -1.56
CA TYR A 7 3.83 10.30 -0.54
C TYR A 7 5.12 9.74 -1.18
N ALA A 8 5.24 9.83 -2.52
CA ALA A 8 6.38 9.34 -3.29
C ALA A 8 7.72 10.04 -3.00
N ALA A 9 7.72 11.17 -2.27
CA ALA A 9 8.94 11.94 -2.08
C ALA A 9 9.85 11.44 -0.93
N ASP A 10 9.35 10.62 -0.01
CA ASP A 10 10.18 10.03 1.03
C ASP A 10 9.59 8.71 1.54
N MET A 11 9.67 7.66 0.70
CA MET A 11 9.28 6.30 1.09
C MET A 11 10.30 5.62 2.02
N SER A 12 11.27 6.36 2.58
CA SER A 12 12.22 5.78 3.54
C SER A 12 11.56 5.42 4.87
N ALA A 13 10.38 5.99 5.19
CA ALA A 13 9.55 5.57 6.31
C ALA A 13 8.07 5.94 6.10
N LEU A 14 7.17 4.99 6.36
CA LEU A 14 5.73 5.28 6.47
C LEU A 14 5.49 6.31 7.59
N PRO A 15 4.48 7.21 7.45
CA PRO A 15 4.23 8.23 8.44
C PRO A 15 3.84 7.61 9.79
N GLN A 16 4.32 8.20 10.87
CA GLN A 16 4.00 7.77 12.22
C GLN A 16 2.49 7.91 12.50
N LEU A 17 1.95 7.07 13.39
CA LEU A 17 0.52 7.00 13.68
C LEU A 17 -0.05 8.34 14.19
N ASP A 18 0.72 9.12 14.93
CA ASP A 18 0.31 10.45 15.41
C ASP A 18 0.16 11.45 14.26
N VAL A 19 1.04 11.40 13.26
CA VAL A 19 0.93 12.19 12.02
C VAL A 19 -0.35 11.83 11.28
N ILE A 20 -0.59 10.53 11.04
CA ILE A 20 -1.82 10.05 10.38
C ILE A 20 -3.07 10.50 11.16
N ARG A 21 -3.06 10.34 12.49
CA ARG A 21 -4.17 10.74 13.37
C ARG A 21 -4.46 12.23 13.33
N ASN A 22 -3.43 13.07 13.19
CA ASN A 22 -3.57 14.51 13.11
C ASN A 22 -4.23 14.97 11.79
N ASP A 23 -4.03 14.21 10.71
CA ASP A 23 -4.64 14.44 9.40
C ASP A 23 -6.10 13.93 9.30
N VAL A 24 -6.56 13.12 10.26
CA VAL A 24 -7.95 12.66 10.34
C VAL A 24 -8.83 13.76 10.98
N PRO A 25 -9.93 14.19 10.32
CA PRO A 25 -10.86 15.17 10.89
C PRO A 25 -11.39 14.74 12.26
N LEU A 26 -11.58 15.70 13.17
CA LEU A 26 -11.94 15.41 14.58
C LEU A 26 -13.15 14.48 14.72
N HIS A 27 -14.19 14.68 13.91
CA HIS A 27 -15.42 13.87 13.96
C HIS A 27 -15.25 12.44 13.39
N TRP A 28 -14.13 12.16 12.73
CA TRP A 28 -13.76 10.84 12.24
C TRP A 28 -12.85 10.06 13.19
N ARG A 29 -12.24 10.72 14.18
CA ARG A 29 -11.22 10.11 15.04
C ARG A 29 -11.69 8.85 15.73
N ASP A 30 -12.84 8.87 16.40
CA ASP A 30 -13.36 7.67 17.09
C ASP A 30 -13.54 6.47 16.15
N ARG A 31 -13.95 6.75 14.91
CA ARG A 31 -14.13 5.70 13.90
C ARG A 31 -12.80 5.21 13.34
N PHE A 32 -11.86 6.11 13.09
CA PHE A 32 -10.49 5.76 12.71
C PHE A 32 -9.83 4.89 13.78
N GLU A 33 -9.88 5.31 15.05
CA GLU A 33 -9.36 4.55 16.20
C GLU A 33 -9.99 3.15 16.28
N ALA A 34 -11.31 3.05 16.09
CA ALA A 34 -12.01 1.77 16.12
C ALA A 34 -11.61 0.84 14.94
N ILE A 35 -11.33 1.40 13.75
CA ILE A 35 -10.84 0.63 12.60
C ILE A 35 -9.41 0.15 12.89
N ILE A 36 -8.50 1.06 13.26
CA ILE A 36 -7.09 0.68 13.48
C ILE A 36 -6.94 -0.28 14.65
N ALA A 37 -7.77 -0.19 15.70
CA ALA A 37 -7.72 -1.16 16.80
C ALA A 37 -7.98 -2.60 16.31
N LEU A 38 -8.89 -2.78 15.35
CA LEU A 38 -9.19 -4.10 14.77
C LEU A 38 -8.12 -4.54 13.77
N THR A 39 -7.64 -3.65 12.90
CA THR A 39 -6.58 -4.00 11.94
C THR A 39 -5.27 -4.28 12.65
N ASP A 40 -4.92 -3.49 13.66
CA ASP A 40 -3.74 -3.65 14.50
C ASP A 40 -3.69 -5.04 15.16
N ALA A 41 -4.82 -5.48 15.72
CA ALA A 41 -4.90 -6.79 16.36
C ALA A 41 -4.57 -7.92 15.37
N VAL A 42 -5.21 -7.89 14.20
CA VAL A 42 -4.97 -8.90 13.15
C VAL A 42 -3.54 -8.83 12.61
N CYS A 43 -3.01 -7.62 12.37
CA CYS A 43 -1.66 -7.47 11.83
C CYS A 43 -0.59 -7.99 12.80
N ARG A 44 -0.73 -7.70 14.10
CA ARG A 44 0.22 -8.18 15.11
C ARG A 44 0.15 -9.69 15.36
N GLU A 45 -1.04 -10.28 15.25
CA GLU A 45 -1.22 -11.71 15.54
C GLU A 45 -0.93 -12.61 14.32
N HIS A 46 -1.19 -12.12 13.11
CA HIS A 46 -1.19 -12.96 11.90
C HIS A 46 -0.34 -12.43 10.73
N LEU A 47 0.13 -11.19 10.78
CA LEU A 47 0.92 -10.57 9.71
C LEU A 47 2.25 -10.03 10.26
N ASN A 48 2.62 -8.80 9.90
CA ASN A 48 3.85 -8.16 10.33
C ASN A 48 3.65 -6.63 10.49
N ASP A 49 4.73 -5.95 10.88
CA ASP A 49 4.72 -4.50 11.12
C ASP A 49 4.51 -3.67 9.83
N GLU A 50 4.92 -4.17 8.67
CA GLU A 50 4.68 -3.47 7.39
C GLU A 50 3.18 -3.42 7.05
N TYR A 51 2.45 -4.52 7.28
CA TYR A 51 1.00 -4.54 7.16
C TYR A 51 0.33 -3.65 8.22
N LEU A 52 0.84 -3.65 9.45
CA LEU A 52 0.33 -2.79 10.52
C LEU A 52 0.38 -1.31 10.08
N ASP A 53 1.52 -0.86 9.58
CA ASP A 53 1.71 0.55 9.22
C ASP A 53 0.93 0.93 7.96
N LEU A 54 0.92 0.08 6.91
CA LEU A 54 0.13 0.35 5.71
C LEU A 54 -1.39 0.35 5.99
N THR A 55 -1.88 -0.54 6.85
CA THR A 55 -3.31 -0.58 7.18
C THR A 55 -3.75 0.63 7.99
N ARG A 56 -2.90 1.16 8.87
CA ARG A 56 -3.12 2.44 9.56
C ARG A 56 -3.15 3.61 8.59
N LEU A 57 -2.20 3.66 7.66
CA LEU A 57 -2.17 4.69 6.62
C LEU A 57 -3.44 4.65 5.78
N LEU A 58 -3.85 3.47 5.32
CA LEU A 58 -5.06 3.29 4.52
C LEU A 58 -6.32 3.67 5.32
N ALA A 59 -6.38 3.33 6.61
CA ALA A 59 -7.48 3.75 7.48
C ALA A 59 -7.53 5.28 7.64
N GLY A 60 -6.40 5.97 7.71
CA GLY A 60 -6.35 7.44 7.77
C GLY A 60 -6.85 8.09 6.47
N CYS A 61 -6.54 7.47 5.33
CA CYS A 61 -7.04 7.90 4.01
C CYS A 61 -8.54 7.61 3.85
N LEU A 62 -9.02 6.51 4.43
CA LEU A 62 -10.42 6.13 4.44
C LEU A 62 -11.26 7.05 5.35
N CYS A 63 -10.75 7.45 6.51
CA CYS A 63 -11.49 8.24 7.50
C CYS A 63 -11.42 9.75 7.22
N GLN A 64 -11.97 10.15 6.08
CA GLN A 64 -11.98 11.54 5.60
C GLN A 64 -13.40 11.99 5.21
N ASP A 65 -13.59 13.30 5.07
CA ASP A 65 -14.88 13.87 4.68
C ASP A 65 -15.34 13.36 3.30
N GLY A 66 -16.61 12.98 3.22
CA GLY A 66 -17.19 12.36 2.02
C GLY A 66 -16.81 10.89 1.82
N SER A 67 -16.18 10.26 2.81
CA SER A 67 -15.89 8.82 2.78
C SER A 67 -17.16 7.96 2.87
N PRO A 68 -17.25 6.86 2.10
CA PRO A 68 -18.33 5.88 2.25
C PRO A 68 -18.29 5.14 3.60
N ALA A 69 -17.17 5.26 4.32
CA ALA A 69 -17.03 4.66 5.63
C ALA A 69 -17.90 5.33 6.69
N ASP A 70 -18.63 6.42 6.43
CA ASP A 70 -19.50 7.06 7.43
C ASP A 70 -20.59 6.10 7.94
N ARG A 71 -20.92 5.10 7.11
CA ARG A 71 -21.96 4.10 7.34
C ARG A 71 -21.37 2.70 7.39
N GLY A 72 -22.16 1.77 7.92
CA GLY A 72 -21.80 0.35 7.99
C GLY A 72 -20.93 -0.02 9.19
N GLN A 73 -20.77 -1.33 9.39
CA GLN A 73 -20.11 -1.90 10.56
C GLN A 73 -18.60 -1.71 10.49
N VAL A 74 -18.01 -1.22 11.58
CA VAL A 74 -16.55 -0.96 11.70
C VAL A 74 -15.72 -2.19 11.31
N ARG A 75 -16.10 -3.39 11.78
CA ARG A 75 -15.41 -4.65 11.44
C ARG A 75 -15.34 -4.96 9.95
N VAL A 76 -16.35 -4.56 9.17
CA VAL A 76 -16.36 -4.78 7.71
C VAL A 76 -15.37 -3.84 7.02
N TRP A 77 -15.29 -2.59 7.47
CA TRP A 77 -14.30 -1.64 6.98
C TRP A 77 -12.87 -2.03 7.39
N ALA A 78 -12.66 -2.48 8.63
CA ALA A 78 -11.37 -2.98 9.07
C ALA A 78 -10.91 -4.20 8.25
N ALA A 79 -11.81 -5.17 8.02
CA ALA A 79 -11.53 -6.30 7.15
C ALA A 79 -11.18 -5.86 5.71
N ALA A 80 -11.92 -4.90 5.18
CA ALA A 80 -11.68 -4.36 3.85
C ALA A 80 -10.33 -3.65 3.74
N VAL A 81 -9.91 -2.89 4.74
CA VAL A 81 -8.59 -2.23 4.80
C VAL A 81 -7.47 -3.28 4.70
N VAL A 82 -7.48 -4.32 5.55
CA VAL A 82 -6.47 -5.38 5.51
C VAL A 82 -6.53 -6.12 4.17
N TYR A 83 -7.73 -6.41 3.67
CA TYR A 83 -7.91 -7.08 2.39
C TYR A 83 -7.41 -6.26 1.20
N THR A 84 -7.57 -4.94 1.20
CA THR A 84 -7.06 -4.06 0.15
C THR A 84 -5.52 -4.04 0.14
N VAL A 85 -4.88 -3.84 1.30
CA VAL A 85 -3.41 -3.90 1.40
C VAL A 85 -2.90 -5.30 1.01
N GLY A 86 -3.60 -6.35 1.48
CA GLY A 86 -3.31 -7.73 1.14
C GLY A 86 -3.43 -8.02 -0.36
N TRP A 87 -4.42 -7.45 -1.04
CA TRP A 87 -4.63 -7.62 -2.48
C TRP A 87 -3.50 -6.99 -3.31
N VAL A 88 -3.05 -5.78 -2.96
CA VAL A 88 -1.89 -5.14 -3.63
C VAL A 88 -0.63 -5.98 -3.45
N ASN A 89 -0.48 -6.63 -2.30
CA ASN A 89 0.69 -7.40 -1.91
C ASN A 89 0.46 -8.92 -1.94
N PHE A 90 -0.48 -9.41 -2.76
CA PHE A 90 -0.73 -10.84 -3.00
C PHE A 90 -0.75 -11.72 -1.72
N LEU A 91 -1.34 -11.23 -0.62
CA LEU A 91 -1.37 -11.88 0.69
C LEU A 91 -2.00 -13.28 0.64
N SER A 92 -2.94 -13.50 -0.27
CA SER A 92 -3.60 -14.79 -0.46
C SER A 92 -2.82 -15.79 -1.33
N ASP A 93 -1.64 -15.43 -1.84
CA ASP A 93 -0.76 -16.36 -2.55
C ASP A 93 0.09 -17.14 -1.53
N PRO A 94 0.06 -18.49 -1.52
CA PRO A 94 0.82 -19.29 -0.56
C PRO A 94 2.35 -19.23 -0.74
N ASN A 95 2.85 -18.65 -1.84
CA ASN A 95 4.29 -18.47 -2.06
C ASN A 95 4.83 -17.20 -1.40
N ASN A 96 3.97 -16.39 -0.80
CA ASN A 96 4.34 -15.15 -0.14
C ASN A 96 4.42 -15.33 1.38
N ASP A 97 5.32 -14.58 2.00
CA ASP A 97 5.40 -14.43 3.45
C ASP A 97 5.17 -12.95 3.81
N PRO A 98 4.26 -12.63 4.75
CA PRO A 98 3.25 -13.53 5.32
C PRO A 98 2.19 -13.96 4.27
N HIS A 99 1.54 -15.10 4.54
CA HIS A 99 0.40 -15.61 3.78
C HIS A 99 -0.85 -15.69 4.67
N LEU A 100 -1.99 -15.22 4.17
CA LEU A 100 -3.28 -15.37 4.84
C LEU A 100 -4.39 -15.53 3.80
N ARG A 101 -5.18 -16.61 3.91
CA ARG A 101 -6.27 -16.86 2.96
C ARG A 101 -7.45 -15.92 3.20
N THR A 102 -8.19 -15.63 2.14
CA THR A 102 -9.35 -14.72 2.19
C THR A 102 -10.42 -15.18 3.19
N ASP A 103 -10.70 -16.48 3.28
CA ASP A 103 -11.66 -17.04 4.23
C ASP A 103 -11.15 -17.03 5.68
N GLU A 104 -9.84 -17.15 5.90
CA GLU A 104 -9.21 -16.93 7.20
C GLU A 104 -9.38 -15.48 7.63
N LEU A 105 -9.06 -14.53 6.75
CA LEU A 105 -9.27 -13.10 7.00
C LEU A 105 -10.75 -12.79 7.33
N CYS A 106 -11.70 -13.37 6.58
CA CYS A 106 -13.13 -13.22 6.87
C CYS A 106 -13.50 -13.74 8.27
N ARG A 107 -12.96 -14.89 8.67
CA ARG A 107 -13.19 -15.47 10.01
C ARG A 107 -12.62 -14.61 11.12
N LEU A 108 -11.40 -14.07 10.96
CA LEU A 108 -10.76 -13.20 11.95
C LEU A 108 -11.59 -11.95 12.25
N PHE A 109 -12.20 -11.35 11.23
CA PHE A 109 -13.06 -10.19 11.40
C PHE A 109 -14.54 -10.52 11.67
N GLY A 110 -14.94 -11.80 11.53
CA GLY A 110 -16.34 -12.24 11.67
C GLY A 110 -17.26 -11.61 10.62
N VAL A 111 -16.81 -11.54 9.36
CA VAL A 111 -17.53 -10.91 8.25
C VAL A 111 -17.72 -11.87 7.07
N SER A 112 -18.65 -11.57 6.16
CA SER A 112 -18.74 -12.28 4.89
C SER A 112 -17.74 -11.74 3.88
N GLU A 113 -17.23 -12.63 3.03
CA GLU A 113 -16.33 -12.27 1.92
C GLU A 113 -16.97 -11.23 0.99
N SER A 114 -18.27 -11.38 0.69
CA SER A 114 -19.01 -10.44 -0.15
C SER A 114 -19.06 -9.02 0.43
N ALA A 115 -19.20 -8.88 1.75
CA ALA A 115 -19.24 -7.58 2.40
C ALA A 115 -17.85 -6.94 2.43
N MET A 116 -16.82 -7.72 2.76
CA MET A 116 -15.42 -7.28 2.78
C MET A 116 -14.96 -6.85 1.37
N SER A 117 -15.16 -7.72 0.37
CA SER A 117 -14.76 -7.48 -1.02
C SER A 117 -15.45 -6.25 -1.61
N ARG A 118 -16.76 -6.08 -1.35
CA ARG A 118 -17.48 -4.86 -1.77
C ARG A 118 -16.85 -3.59 -1.20
N ARG A 119 -16.56 -3.55 0.11
CA ARG A 119 -15.94 -2.36 0.73
C ARG A 119 -14.50 -2.16 0.25
N SER A 120 -13.74 -3.22 -0.01
CA SER A 120 -12.41 -3.10 -0.61
C SER A 120 -12.48 -2.50 -2.01
N THR A 121 -13.46 -2.85 -2.83
CA THR A 121 -13.68 -2.18 -4.12
C THR A 121 -14.00 -0.69 -3.93
N GLU A 122 -14.86 -0.32 -2.97
CA GLU A 122 -15.14 1.09 -2.67
C GLU A 122 -13.88 1.86 -2.23
N ILE A 123 -12.98 1.23 -1.47
CA ILE A 123 -11.67 1.82 -1.10
C ILE A 123 -10.81 2.01 -2.35
N ARG A 124 -10.65 0.96 -3.15
CA ARG A 124 -9.76 0.98 -4.33
C ARG A 124 -10.24 2.00 -5.37
N GLU A 125 -11.54 2.05 -5.65
CA GLU A 125 -12.12 3.05 -6.56
C GLU A 125 -12.05 4.47 -5.98
N GLY A 126 -12.22 4.63 -4.66
CA GLY A 126 -12.17 5.94 -4.01
C GLY A 126 -10.76 6.55 -3.91
N LEU A 127 -9.73 5.72 -3.96
CA LEU A 127 -8.32 6.11 -3.83
C LEU A 127 -7.49 5.80 -5.09
N ASP A 128 -8.13 5.39 -6.18
CA ASP A 128 -7.50 4.98 -7.44
C ASP A 128 -6.41 3.90 -7.27
N ILE A 129 -6.59 2.97 -6.33
CA ILE A 129 -5.63 1.91 -6.04
C ILE A 129 -5.67 0.84 -7.14
N VAL A 130 -4.52 0.63 -7.76
CA VAL A 130 -4.34 -0.35 -8.84
C VAL A 130 -3.62 -1.61 -8.34
N PRO A 131 -3.64 -2.72 -9.11
CA PRO A 131 -2.79 -3.86 -8.80
C PRO A 131 -1.32 -3.41 -8.79
N LEU A 132 -0.51 -3.93 -7.85
CA LEU A 132 0.91 -3.58 -7.70
C LEU A 132 1.17 -2.08 -7.42
N ASP A 133 0.18 -1.32 -6.95
CA ASP A 133 0.34 0.12 -6.67
C ASP A 133 1.55 0.38 -5.75
N PRO A 134 2.57 1.14 -6.21
CA PRO A 134 3.75 1.43 -5.41
C PRO A 134 3.41 2.15 -4.09
N ASN A 135 2.36 2.98 -4.04
CA ASN A 135 1.98 3.70 -2.82
C ASN A 135 1.44 2.79 -1.72
N TRP A 136 0.99 1.58 -2.08
CA TRP A 136 0.42 0.59 -1.18
C TRP A 136 1.23 -0.72 -1.16
N CYS A 137 2.46 -0.68 -1.68
CA CYS A 137 3.39 -1.79 -1.70
C CYS A 137 4.12 -1.86 -0.35
N LEU A 138 4.33 -3.08 0.17
CA LEU A 138 5.18 -3.29 1.35
C LEU A 138 6.60 -2.80 1.05
N PRO A 139 7.25 -2.06 1.96
CA PRO A 139 8.64 -1.62 1.80
C PRO A 139 9.59 -2.75 1.39
N SER A 140 9.48 -3.93 1.99
CA SER A 140 10.26 -5.14 1.69
C SER A 140 10.09 -5.65 0.25
N ARG A 141 9.00 -5.28 -0.42
CA ARG A 141 8.70 -5.68 -1.80
C ARG A 141 8.93 -4.58 -2.82
N MET A 142 9.20 -3.35 -2.37
CA MET A 142 9.34 -2.18 -3.22
C MET A 142 10.37 -2.37 -4.34
N GLU A 143 11.53 -2.95 -4.01
CA GLU A 143 12.60 -3.19 -4.98
C GLU A 143 12.15 -4.08 -6.16
N SER A 144 11.34 -5.09 -5.84
CA SER A 144 10.79 -6.03 -6.82
C SER A 144 9.52 -5.54 -7.53
N ASN A 145 8.93 -4.42 -7.09
CA ASN A 145 7.70 -3.92 -7.68
C ASN A 145 7.98 -3.37 -9.10
N PRO A 146 7.39 -3.95 -10.15
CA PRO A 146 7.67 -3.52 -11.52
C PRO A 146 7.14 -2.12 -11.83
N LEU A 147 6.12 -1.64 -11.11
CA LEU A 147 5.51 -0.32 -11.35
C LEU A 147 6.25 0.81 -10.63
N ALA A 148 7.01 0.51 -9.57
CA ALA A 148 7.73 1.51 -8.78
C ALA A 148 8.86 2.21 -9.55
N TRP A 149 9.28 1.61 -10.66
CA TRP A 149 10.43 2.05 -11.46
C TRP A 149 10.03 2.60 -12.83
N MET A 150 8.74 2.60 -13.19
CA MET A 150 8.30 3.06 -14.50
C MET A 150 8.22 4.58 -14.54
N VAL A 151 9.06 5.21 -15.36
CA VAL A 151 9.14 6.67 -15.51
C VAL A 151 8.88 7.07 -16.95
N GLU A 152 8.18 8.19 -17.15
CA GLU A 152 7.92 8.75 -18.49
C GLU A 152 9.06 9.72 -18.87
N GLY A 153 9.71 9.44 -19.99
CA GLY A 153 10.75 10.30 -20.56
C GLY A 153 10.17 11.55 -21.23
N PRO A 154 11.00 12.54 -21.60
CA PRO A 154 10.57 13.78 -22.26
C PRO A 154 9.86 13.57 -23.61
N ASP A 155 10.06 12.41 -24.22
CA ASP A 155 9.46 11.98 -25.49
C ASP A 155 8.16 11.16 -25.29
N GLY A 156 7.69 11.00 -24.06
CA GLY A 156 6.51 10.22 -23.71
C GLY A 156 6.75 8.71 -23.68
N ILE A 157 8.01 8.27 -23.79
CA ILE A 157 8.35 6.84 -23.69
C ILE A 157 8.46 6.45 -22.23
N ILE A 158 7.78 5.36 -21.86
CA ILE A 158 7.87 4.79 -20.51
C ILE A 158 9.10 3.87 -20.44
N LEU A 159 9.98 4.14 -19.49
CA LEU A 159 11.25 3.45 -19.27
C LEU A 159 11.31 2.88 -17.86
N ASP A 160 12.04 1.79 -17.67
CA ASP A 160 12.41 1.30 -16.34
C ASP A 160 13.62 2.09 -15.85
N ALA A 161 13.46 2.84 -14.76
CA ALA A 161 14.51 3.69 -14.20
C ALA A 161 15.77 2.92 -13.81
N ARG A 162 15.66 1.62 -13.50
CA ARG A 162 16.80 0.74 -13.15
C ARG A 162 17.74 0.50 -14.33
N MET A 163 17.29 0.81 -15.55
CA MET A 163 18.08 0.72 -16.78
C MET A 163 18.75 2.04 -17.16
N LEU A 164 18.45 3.13 -16.45
CA LEU A 164 19.03 4.44 -16.72
C LEU A 164 20.42 4.57 -16.09
N ALA A 165 21.18 5.57 -16.53
CA ALA A 165 22.50 5.86 -15.95
C ALA A 165 22.39 6.17 -14.44
N PRO A 166 23.37 5.77 -13.61
CA PRO A 166 23.32 6.00 -12.16
C PRO A 166 23.05 7.46 -11.78
N GLU A 167 23.61 8.41 -12.50
CA GLU A 167 23.41 9.85 -12.25
C GLU A 167 21.95 10.27 -12.48
N ILE A 168 21.26 9.63 -13.44
CA ILE A 168 19.83 9.86 -13.68
C ILE A 168 18.99 9.19 -12.58
N GLN A 169 19.38 7.99 -12.13
CA GLN A 169 18.70 7.31 -11.03
C GLN A 169 18.76 8.15 -9.74
N GLU A 170 19.93 8.71 -9.43
CA GLU A 170 20.11 9.64 -8.30
C GLU A 170 19.19 10.85 -8.41
N GLN A 171 19.11 11.48 -9.59
CA GLN A 171 18.22 12.63 -9.82
C GLN A 171 16.74 12.26 -9.68
N LEU A 172 16.33 11.10 -10.19
CA LEU A 172 14.96 10.62 -10.07
C LEU A 172 14.59 10.30 -8.62
N ALA A 173 15.52 9.75 -7.84
CA ALA A 173 15.33 9.46 -6.42
C ALA A 173 15.26 10.77 -5.60
N GLU A 174 16.15 11.73 -5.86
CA GLU A 174 16.12 13.06 -5.22
C GLU A 174 14.81 13.81 -5.53
N ALA A 175 14.28 13.64 -6.75
CA ALA A 175 13.01 14.20 -7.16
C ALA A 175 11.77 13.46 -6.61
N GLY A 176 11.95 12.32 -5.93
CA GLY A 176 10.84 11.49 -5.43
C GLY A 176 10.02 10.81 -6.54
N ILE A 177 10.62 10.64 -7.73
CA ILE A 177 9.97 9.97 -8.86
C ILE A 177 10.11 8.45 -8.75
N ILE A 178 11.26 7.99 -8.23
CA ILE A 178 11.51 6.59 -7.86
C ILE A 178 11.77 6.53 -6.34
N PRO A 179 11.50 5.39 -5.67
CA PRO A 179 11.54 5.33 -4.21
C PRO A 179 12.94 5.48 -3.62
N PHE A 180 13.97 4.97 -4.31
CA PHE A 180 15.39 5.06 -3.91
C PHE A 180 16.28 4.70 -5.11
N VAL A 181 17.60 4.92 -5.00
CA VAL A 181 18.56 4.48 -6.02
C VAL A 181 18.71 2.94 -5.94
N PRO A 182 18.42 2.18 -7.00
CA PRO A 182 18.43 0.72 -6.98
C PRO A 182 19.83 0.15 -6.72
N GLN A 183 19.93 -0.87 -5.86
CA GLN A 183 21.21 -1.50 -5.51
C GLN A 183 21.60 -2.54 -6.57
N GLY A 184 22.19 -2.07 -7.66
CA GLY A 184 22.66 -2.91 -8.76
C GLY A 184 21.82 -2.72 -10.01
N GLY A 185 22.44 -2.20 -11.06
CA GLY A 185 21.84 -2.22 -12.39
C GLY A 185 21.50 -3.67 -12.76
N LEU A 186 20.41 -3.88 -13.48
CA LEU A 186 20.12 -5.15 -14.14
C LEU A 186 21.38 -5.57 -14.91
N LYS A 187 22.16 -6.50 -14.37
CA LYS A 187 23.22 -7.14 -15.12
C LYS A 187 22.50 -7.87 -16.23
N LEU A 188 22.68 -7.40 -17.47
CA LEU A 188 22.23 -8.13 -18.64
C LEU A 188 22.73 -9.57 -18.49
N VAL A 189 21.81 -10.52 -18.47
CA VAL A 189 22.12 -11.95 -18.54
C VAL A 189 22.75 -12.18 -19.92
N GLY A 190 24.06 -12.01 -20.01
CA GLY A 190 24.80 -11.98 -21.28
C GLY A 190 26.31 -12.13 -21.13
N GLU A 191 26.90 -11.87 -19.96
CA GLU A 191 28.26 -12.31 -19.68
C GLU A 191 28.21 -13.71 -19.04
N MET A 192 28.14 -14.73 -19.89
CA MET A 192 28.57 -16.07 -19.51
C MET A 192 30.09 -16.03 -19.30
N PRO A 193 30.63 -16.60 -18.20
CA PRO A 193 32.07 -16.79 -18.07
C PRO A 193 32.55 -17.78 -19.14
N GLU A 194 33.76 -17.54 -19.67
CA GLU A 194 34.47 -18.41 -20.62
C GLU A 194 34.55 -19.87 -20.17
#